data_AF-A0A849QT14-F1
#
_entry.id   AF-A0A849QT14-F1
#
_cell.length_a   1.000
_cell.length_b   1.000
_cell.length_c   1.000
_cell.angle_alpha   90.00
_cell.angle_beta   90.00
_cell.angle_gamma   90.00
#
_symmetry.space_group_name_H-M   'P 1'
#
loop_
_entity.id
_entity.type
_entity.pdbx_description
1 polymer ?
#
loop_
_entity_poly.entity_id
_entity_poly.type
_entity_poly.pdbx_seq_one_letter_code
_entity_poly.pdbx_strand_id
1 'polypeptide(L)'
;MDIAEEKKKEGLESVPSVSLLESEGVAGAYKLLFDTIVAKYKLKKSFTPRELLEKVKKEPFAERLEKVTELYEKNVYRNVELMDEERETYFKSIKEILGLGG
;
A
#
# COMPACT_ATOMS: atom_id res chain seq x y z
N MET A 1 -14.78 -31.85 -33.71
CA MET A 1 -14.02 -30.76 -33.06
C MET A 1 -14.89 -30.18 -31.94
N ASP A 2 -15.04 -31.00 -30.90
CA ASP A 2 -14.66 -30.70 -29.53
C ASP A 2 -14.95 -29.30 -28.95
N ILE A 3 -15.93 -29.28 -28.03
CA ILE A 3 -16.02 -28.60 -26.70
C ILE A 3 -15.69 -27.09 -26.63
N ALA A 4 -16.68 -26.19 -26.50
CA ALA A 4 -17.44 -25.81 -25.29
C ALA A 4 -16.73 -24.84 -24.33
N GLU A 5 -17.41 -23.70 -24.13
CA GLU A 5 -17.63 -23.01 -22.84
C GLU A 5 -16.50 -22.17 -22.19
N GLU A 6 -16.60 -20.87 -22.43
CA GLU A 6 -16.63 -19.78 -21.43
C GLU A 6 -16.42 -20.18 -19.95
N LYS A 7 -15.39 -19.63 -19.28
CA LYS A 7 -15.47 -19.19 -17.86
C LYS A 7 -14.45 -18.09 -17.51
N LYS A 8 -14.96 -16.86 -17.43
CA LYS A 8 -14.99 -16.00 -16.25
C LYS A 8 -13.88 -16.23 -15.18
N LYS A 9 -13.01 -15.24 -14.98
CA LYS A 9 -12.56 -14.82 -13.63
C LYS A 9 -12.50 -13.29 -13.53
N GLU A 10 -13.69 -12.74 -13.27
CA GLU A 10 -13.89 -11.56 -12.44
C GLU A 10 -13.07 -11.66 -11.13
N GLY A 11 -12.58 -10.51 -10.67
CA GLY A 11 -12.56 -10.14 -9.25
C GLY A 11 -11.83 -11.08 -8.31
N LEU A 12 -10.56 -10.78 -8.02
CA LEU A 12 -10.04 -11.00 -6.69
C LEU A 12 -9.49 -9.68 -6.18
N GLU A 13 -10.37 -8.90 -5.54
CA GLU A 13 -9.99 -7.90 -4.56
C GLU A 13 -9.29 -8.64 -3.42
N SER A 14 -8.01 -8.96 -3.62
CA SER A 14 -7.16 -9.45 -2.54
C SER A 14 -6.80 -8.25 -1.68
N VAL A 15 -7.69 -7.89 -0.76
CA VAL A 15 -7.30 -7.13 0.42
C VAL A 15 -6.10 -7.86 1.02
N PRO A 16 -4.92 -7.23 1.12
CA PRO A 16 -3.75 -7.89 1.67
C PRO A 16 -4.08 -8.31 3.11
N SER A 17 -3.86 -9.57 3.44
CA SER A 17 -3.98 -10.03 4.82
C SER A 17 -2.88 -9.40 5.66
N VAL A 18 -3.20 -9.06 6.91
CA VAL A 18 -2.30 -8.37 7.86
C VAL A 18 -0.91 -9.00 7.94
N SER A 19 -0.84 -10.34 7.91
CA SER A 19 0.39 -11.12 7.98
C SER A 19 1.28 -11.00 6.73
N LEU A 20 0.69 -10.69 5.56
CA LEU A 20 1.43 -10.53 4.31
C LEU A 20 2.27 -9.25 4.31
N LEU A 21 1.75 -8.17 4.89
CA LEU A 21 2.44 -6.87 4.90
C LEU A 21 3.82 -6.96 5.57
N GLU A 22 3.90 -7.62 6.73
CA GLU A 22 5.15 -7.71 7.48
C GLU A 22 6.16 -8.66 6.82
N SER A 23 5.69 -9.70 6.12
CA SER A 23 6.56 -10.60 5.35
C SER A 23 7.12 -9.99 4.08
N GLU A 24 6.40 -9.03 3.48
CA GLU A 24 6.81 -8.31 2.27
C GLU A 24 7.85 -7.20 2.53
N GLY A 25 8.12 -6.90 3.81
CA GLY A 25 9.04 -5.84 4.23
C GLY A 25 8.55 -4.44 3.89
N VAL A 26 9.43 -3.43 4.07
CA VAL A 26 9.07 -2.01 3.88
C VAL A 26 8.65 -1.73 2.44
N ALA A 27 9.44 -2.18 1.45
CA ALA A 27 9.15 -1.89 0.06
C ALA A 27 7.86 -2.57 -0.44
N GLY A 28 7.66 -3.85 -0.11
CA GLY A 28 6.49 -4.59 -0.56
C GLY A 28 5.20 -4.13 0.13
N ALA A 29 5.24 -3.81 1.43
CA ALA A 29 4.09 -3.24 2.11
C ALA A 29 3.70 -1.85 1.58
N TYR A 30 4.68 -0.99 1.27
CA TYR A 30 4.38 0.29 0.62
C TYR A 30 3.73 0.08 -0.74
N LYS A 31 4.24 -0.86 -1.53
CA LYS A 31 3.70 -1.16 -2.85
C LYS A 31 2.24 -1.60 -2.77
N LEU A 32 1.89 -2.47 -1.82
CA LEU A 32 0.51 -2.90 -1.58
C LEU A 32 -0.39 -1.72 -1.21
N LEU A 33 0.06 -0.85 -0.30
CA LEU A 33 -0.66 0.37 0.04
C LEU A 33 -0.87 1.27 -1.19
N PHE A 34 0.21 1.52 -1.92
CA PHE A 34 0.22 2.37 -3.10
C PHE A 34 -0.74 1.87 -4.17
N ASP A 35 -0.63 0.59 -4.54
CA ASP A 35 -1.51 -0.05 -5.54
C ASP A 35 -2.98 0.01 -5.10
N THR A 36 -3.26 -0.17 -3.80
CA THR A 36 -4.62 -0.08 -3.25
C THR A 36 -5.19 1.33 -3.37
N ILE A 37 -4.43 2.37 -2.99
CA ILE A 37 -4.87 3.76 -3.12
C ILE A 37 -5.04 4.11 -4.61
N VAL A 38 -4.09 3.72 -5.46
CA VAL A 38 -4.18 3.98 -6.90
C VAL A 38 -5.43 3.34 -7.51
N ALA A 39 -5.75 2.10 -7.13
CA ALA A 39 -6.97 1.43 -7.59
C ALA A 39 -8.23 2.15 -7.06
N LYS A 40 -8.28 2.45 -5.76
CA LYS A 40 -9.44 3.09 -5.10
C LYS A 40 -9.78 4.45 -5.69
N TYR A 41 -8.78 5.28 -5.96
CA TYR A 41 -8.96 6.63 -6.50
C TYR A 41 -8.79 6.71 -8.02
N LYS A 42 -8.66 5.56 -8.71
CA LYS A 42 -8.45 5.46 -10.16
C LYS A 42 -7.31 6.36 -10.67
N LEU A 43 -6.20 6.37 -9.94
CA LEU A 43 -5.02 7.19 -10.22
C LEU A 43 -4.07 6.49 -11.20
N LYS A 44 -3.02 7.20 -11.63
CA LYS A 44 -1.98 6.63 -12.48
C LYS A 44 -0.93 5.90 -11.64
N LYS A 45 -0.51 4.71 -12.08
CA LYS A 45 0.58 3.93 -11.46
C LYS A 45 1.96 4.57 -11.61
N SER A 46 2.09 5.57 -12.47
CA SER A 46 3.35 6.29 -12.70
C SER A 46 3.64 7.36 -11.66
N PHE A 47 2.74 7.59 -10.70
CA PHE A 47 2.98 8.57 -9.64
C PHE A 47 4.10 8.10 -8.72
N THR A 48 4.87 9.07 -8.25
CA THR A 48 5.78 8.92 -7.12
C THR A 48 4.97 8.84 -5.80
N PRO A 49 5.58 8.33 -4.72
CA PRO A 49 5.01 8.37 -3.37
C PRO A 49 4.44 9.75 -2.99
N ARG A 50 5.19 10.83 -3.27
CA ARG A 50 4.78 12.21 -2.96
C ARG A 50 3.64 12.70 -3.84
N GLU A 51 3.68 12.42 -5.14
CA GLU A 51 2.58 12.78 -6.03
C GLU A 51 1.29 12.08 -5.63
N LEU A 52 1.35 10.81 -5.21
CA LEU A 52 0.19 10.10 -4.68
C LEU A 52 -0.39 10.82 -3.46
N LEU A 53 0.47 11.18 -2.49
CA LEU A 53 0.08 11.92 -1.29
C LEU A 53 -0.63 13.24 -1.65
N GLU A 54 -0.10 14.00 -2.60
CA GLU A 54 -0.72 15.24 -3.06
C GLU A 54 -2.13 15.04 -3.64
N LYS A 55 -2.39 13.90 -4.30
CA LYS A 55 -3.72 13.57 -4.84
C LYS A 55 -4.73 13.25 -3.75
N VAL A 56 -4.29 12.64 -2.65
CA VAL A 56 -5.16 12.20 -1.55
C VAL A 56 -5.04 13.07 -0.30
N LYS A 57 -4.45 14.27 -0.41
CA LYS A 57 -4.23 15.19 0.71
C LYS A 57 -5.50 15.63 1.48
N LYS A 58 -6.67 15.46 0.87
CA LYS A 58 -7.97 15.79 1.49
C LYS A 58 -8.60 14.60 2.23
N GLU A 59 -8.01 13.41 2.11
CA GLU A 59 -8.52 12.21 2.74
C GLU A 59 -8.12 12.17 4.22
N PRO A 60 -8.95 11.56 5.10
CA PRO A 60 -8.70 11.52 6.54
C PRO A 60 -7.42 10.75 6.91
N PHE A 61 -6.90 9.92 6.00
CA PHE A 61 -5.68 9.17 6.20
C PHE A 61 -4.41 9.86 5.66
N ALA A 62 -4.53 11.06 5.08
CA ALA A 62 -3.41 11.75 4.42
C ALA A 62 -2.20 11.95 5.33
N GLU A 63 -2.39 12.43 6.56
CA GLU A 63 -1.29 12.62 7.53
C GLU A 63 -0.59 11.31 7.90
N ARG A 64 -1.33 10.19 7.91
CA ARG A 64 -0.75 8.86 8.14
C ARG A 64 0.02 8.37 6.92
N LEU A 65 -0.54 8.59 5.73
CA LEU A 65 0.13 8.26 4.47
C LEU A 65 1.42 9.04 4.30
N GLU A 66 1.46 10.29 4.75
CA GLU A 66 2.67 11.13 4.75
C GLU A 66 3.78 10.47 5.58
N LYS A 67 3.50 10.13 6.85
CA LYS A 67 4.46 9.44 7.72
C LYS A 67 4.95 8.11 7.14
N VAL A 68 4.03 7.30 6.60
CA VAL A 68 4.37 6.03 5.93
C VAL A 68 5.28 6.28 4.72
N THR A 69 4.99 7.32 3.95
CA THR A 69 5.79 7.71 2.79
C THR A 69 7.20 8.15 3.20
N GLU A 70 7.33 8.97 4.25
CA GLU A 70 8.64 9.39 4.76
C GLU A 70 9.51 8.21 5.22
N LEU A 71 8.92 7.27 5.95
CA LEU A 71 9.62 6.05 6.41
C LEU A 71 10.01 5.14 5.23
N TYR A 72 9.13 5.02 4.23
CA TYR A 72 9.47 4.32 2.99
C TYR A 72 10.63 4.98 2.25
N GLU A 73 10.60 6.32 2.06
CA GLU A 73 11.69 7.05 1.39
C GLU A 73 13.01 6.95 2.17
N LYS A 74 12.95 7.03 3.51
CA LYS A 74 14.10 6.81 4.39
C LYS A 74 14.72 5.43 4.16
N ASN A 75 13.90 4.40 4.10
CA ASN A 75 14.40 3.03 3.92
C ASN A 75 14.86 2.74 2.50
N VAL A 76 14.06 3.08 1.49
CA VAL A 76 14.28 2.65 0.11
C VAL A 76 15.17 3.62 -0.67
N TYR A 77 15.00 4.93 -0.50
CA TYR A 77 15.81 5.92 -1.24
C TYR A 77 17.11 6.27 -0.51
N ARG A 78 17.08 6.34 0.83
CA ARG A 78 18.27 6.68 1.62
C ARG A 78 19.01 5.46 2.14
N ASN A 79 18.50 4.24 1.93
CA ASN A 79 19.09 2.99 2.43
C ASN A 79 19.32 3.01 3.96
N VAL A 80 18.44 3.71 4.70
CA VAL A 80 18.51 3.79 6.17
C VAL A 80 17.53 2.78 6.77
N GLU A 81 18.04 1.87 7.60
CA GLU A 81 17.19 0.91 8.29
C GLU A 81 16.22 1.63 9.25
N LEU A 82 14.99 1.13 9.32
CA LEU A 82 13.98 1.65 10.25
C LEU A 82 14.22 1.04 11.62
N MET A 83 14.19 1.86 12.67
CA MET A 83 14.21 1.37 14.04
C MET A 83 12.93 0.57 14.33
N ASP A 84 12.95 -0.28 15.36
CA ASP A 84 11.79 -1.13 15.70
C ASP A 84 10.51 -0.32 15.92
N GLU A 85 10.60 0.83 16.59
CA GLU A 85 9.47 1.75 16.81
C GLU A 85 8.95 2.38 15.50
N GLU A 86 9.86 2.74 14.58
CA GLU A 86 9.51 3.26 13.26
C GLU A 86 8.85 2.17 12.42
N ARG A 87 9.37 0.95 12.48
CA ARG A 87 8.85 -0.22 11.78
C ARG A 87 7.46 -0.58 12.28
N GLU A 88 7.24 -0.61 13.59
CA GLU A 88 5.92 -0.84 14.18
C GLU A 88 4.93 0.23 13.73
N THR A 89 5.31 1.50 13.86
CA THR A 89 4.48 2.65 13.42
C THR A 89 4.14 2.56 11.95
N TYR A 90 5.11 2.15 11.11
CA TYR A 90 4.97 2.00 9.67
C TYR A 90 3.89 0.98 9.31
N PHE A 91 4.05 -0.27 9.77
CA PHE A 91 3.10 -1.33 9.44
C PHE A 91 1.73 -1.09 10.07
N LYS A 92 1.67 -0.56 11.29
CA LYS A 92 0.41 -0.18 11.94
C LYS A 92 -0.33 0.88 11.14
N SER A 93 0.36 1.93 10.70
CA SER A 93 -0.25 2.99 9.90
C SER A 93 -0.76 2.46 8.56
N ILE A 94 -0.03 1.57 7.88
CA ILE A 94 -0.51 0.92 6.65
C ILE A 94 -1.79 0.12 6.92
N LYS A 95 -1.82 -0.69 7.98
CA LYS A 95 -3.00 -1.49 8.36
C LYS A 95 -4.21 -0.58 8.60
N GLU A 96 -4.03 0.54 9.30
CA GLU A 96 -5.11 1.49 9.57
C GLU A 96 -5.60 2.21 8.30
N ILE A 97 -4.70 2.61 7.39
CA ILE A 97 -5.09 3.23 6.10
C ILE A 97 -5.90 2.25 5.25
N LEU A 98 -5.51 0.96 5.26
CA LEU A 98 -6.19 -0.10 4.51
C LEU A 98 -7.45 -0.63 5.20
N GLY A 99 -7.77 -0.18 6.42
CA GLY A 99 -8.93 -0.66 7.19
C GLY A 99 -8.76 -2.10 7.72
N LEU A 100 -7.51 -2.56 7.89
CA LEU A 100 -7.15 -3.89 8.39
C LEU A 100 -6.88 -3.93 9.90
N GLY A 101 -6.89 -2.77 10.58
CA GLY A 101 -6.79 -2.65 12.03
C GLY A 101 -8.16 -2.77 12.67
N GLY A 102 -8.61 -4.00 12.91
CA GLY A 102 -9.72 -4.31 13.82
C GLY A 102 -9.25 -4.50 15.25
#